data_AF-A0AA48L3P3-F1
#
_entry.id   AF-A0AA48L3P3-F1
#
_cell.length_a   1.000
_cell.length_b   1.000
_cell.length_c   1.000
_cell.angle_alpha   90.00
_cell.angle_beta   90.00
_cell.angle_gamma   90.00
#
_symmetry.space_group_name_H-M   'P 1'
#
loop_
_entity.id
_entity.type
_entity.pdbx_description
1 polymer ?
#
loop_
_entity_poly.entity_id
_entity_poly.type
_entity_poly.pdbx_seq_one_letter_code
_entity_poly.pdbx_strand_id
1 'polypeptide(L)'
;MCKHVLNAQVAIRAPCCQKWFDCPECHAEREDHQLRKTFEMVFLCKKCKKAFRKDAREMEESDEYCPHCDNHFVVDAKEPKAMIGVEGEDARVDNRMLKDDREKERDGRSLFSRDTTDRVERFDYSQAFGRQ
;
A
#
# COMPACT_ATOMS: atom_id res chain seq x y z
N MET A 1 -15.11 -6.59 1.61
CA MET A 1 -13.81 -6.97 1.03
C MET A 1 -12.75 -6.20 1.80
N CYS A 2 -11.69 -6.87 2.27
CA CYS A 2 -10.56 -6.22 2.95
C CYS A 2 -9.85 -5.29 1.97
N LYS A 3 -9.41 -4.12 2.45
CA LYS A 3 -8.54 -3.22 1.67
C LYS A 3 -7.10 -3.73 1.60
N HIS A 4 -6.68 -4.45 2.64
CA HIS A 4 -5.30 -4.94 2.84
C HIS A 4 -5.01 -6.25 2.08
N VAL A 5 -5.95 -7.21 2.10
CA VAL A 5 -5.82 -8.51 1.43
C VAL A 5 -6.98 -8.67 0.44
N LEU A 6 -6.68 -8.49 -0.84
CA LEU A 6 -7.70 -8.48 -1.90
C LEU A 6 -8.31 -9.87 -2.16
N ASN A 7 -7.53 -10.92 -1.93
CA ASN A 7 -7.91 -12.31 -2.17
C ASN A 7 -8.33 -13.07 -0.90
N ALA A 8 -8.73 -12.37 0.16
CA ALA A 8 -9.14 -13.00 1.41
C ALA A 8 -10.39 -13.90 1.22
N GLN A 9 -10.23 -15.21 1.36
CA GLN A 9 -11.28 -16.21 1.12
C GLN A 9 -12.12 -16.58 2.35
N VAL A 10 -11.63 -16.26 3.54
CA VAL A 10 -12.29 -16.50 4.82
C VAL A 10 -12.44 -15.19 5.59
N ALA A 11 -13.41 -15.14 6.48
CA ALA A 11 -13.49 -14.14 7.55
C ALA A 11 -13.17 -14.82 8.89
N ILE A 12 -12.45 -14.13 9.74
CA ILE A 12 -11.99 -14.60 11.05
C ILE A 12 -12.85 -13.93 12.12
N ARG A 13 -13.34 -14.72 13.08
CA ARG A 13 -14.02 -14.16 14.26
C ARG A 13 -12.97 -13.72 15.28
N ALA A 14 -12.94 -12.42 15.59
CA ALA A 14 -12.05 -11.89 16.61
C ALA A 14 -12.53 -12.32 18.02
N PRO A 15 -11.68 -12.97 18.84
CA PRO A 15 -12.09 -13.45 20.17
C PRO A 15 -12.29 -12.31 21.18
N CYS A 16 -11.76 -11.11 20.91
CA CYS A 16 -11.90 -9.93 21.77
C CYS A 16 -13.29 -9.28 21.69
N CYS A 17 -13.78 -8.99 20.48
CA CYS A 17 -15.04 -8.28 20.24
C CYS A 17 -16.14 -9.15 19.62
N GLN A 18 -15.84 -10.42 19.32
CA GLN A 18 -16.75 -11.39 18.70
C GLN A 18 -17.29 -10.99 17.31
N LYS A 19 -16.71 -9.97 16.69
CA LYS A 19 -17.03 -9.51 15.34
C LYS A 19 -16.18 -10.24 14.29
N TRP A 20 -16.63 -10.18 13.04
CA TRP A 20 -15.97 -10.81 11.89
C TRP A 20 -15.10 -9.80 11.14
N PHE A 21 -13.87 -10.18 10.87
CA PHE A 21 -12.93 -9.39 10.09
C PHE A 21 -12.22 -10.26 9.06
N ASP A 22 -11.84 -9.68 7.93
CA ASP A 22 -11.14 -10.38 6.87
C ASP A 22 -9.62 -10.49 7.13
N CYS A 23 -9.07 -9.56 7.92
CA CYS A 23 -7.64 -9.36 8.11
C CYS A 23 -7.39 -8.64 9.46
N PRO A 24 -6.25 -8.86 10.15
CA PRO A 24 -5.95 -8.22 11.44
C PRO A 24 -5.93 -6.69 11.38
N GLU A 25 -5.47 -6.12 10.27
CA GLU A 25 -5.45 -4.66 10.06
C GLU A 25 -6.86 -4.07 10.01
N CYS A 26 -7.84 -4.77 9.41
CA CYS A 26 -9.23 -4.33 9.46
C CYS A 26 -9.85 -4.37 10.86
N HIS A 27 -9.30 -5.16 11.78
CA HIS A 27 -9.70 -5.10 13.19
C HIS A 27 -9.08 -3.87 13.86
N ALA A 28 -7.79 -3.61 13.65
CA ALA A 28 -7.09 -2.45 14.20
C ALA A 28 -7.65 -1.10 13.71
N GLU A 29 -8.16 -1.02 12.48
CA GLU A 29 -8.80 0.19 11.95
C GLU A 29 -10.19 0.46 12.55
N ARG A 30 -10.90 -0.59 12.97
CA ARG A 30 -12.30 -0.49 13.43
C ARG A 30 -12.43 -0.47 14.94
N GLU A 31 -11.45 -0.99 15.66
CA GLU A 31 -11.53 -1.20 17.09
C GLU A 31 -10.30 -0.59 17.79
N ASP A 32 -10.51 0.07 18.92
CA ASP A 32 -9.45 0.77 19.67
C ASP A 32 -8.59 -0.16 20.56
N HIS A 33 -8.59 -1.48 20.30
CA HIS A 33 -7.89 -2.46 21.13
C HIS A 33 -7.12 -3.48 20.30
N GLN A 34 -6.09 -4.08 20.90
CA GLN A 34 -5.29 -5.12 20.25
C GLN A 34 -6.03 -6.46 20.19
N LEU A 35 -5.86 -7.18 19.09
CA LEU A 35 -6.45 -8.51 18.89
C LEU A 35 -5.89 -9.49 19.93
N ARG A 36 -6.79 -10.14 20.69
CA ARG A 36 -6.41 -11.17 21.67
C ARG A 36 -5.92 -12.42 20.93
N LYS A 37 -4.71 -12.89 21.28
CA LYS A 37 -4.15 -14.13 20.73
C LYS A 37 -4.82 -15.35 21.37
N THR A 38 -5.44 -16.20 20.56
CA THR A 38 -6.00 -17.49 20.96
C THR A 38 -5.54 -18.57 20.00
N PHE A 39 -5.45 -19.81 20.48
CA PHE A 39 -5.09 -20.96 19.65
C PHE A 39 -6.28 -21.50 18.89
N GLU A 40 -7.48 -21.40 19.46
CA GLU A 40 -8.73 -21.74 18.77
C GLU A 40 -9.11 -20.58 17.85
N MET A 41 -9.16 -20.83 16.55
CA MET A 41 -9.58 -19.86 15.54
C MET A 41 -10.91 -20.31 14.91
N VAL A 42 -11.83 -19.36 14.75
CA VAL A 42 -13.11 -19.60 14.10
C VAL A 42 -13.13 -18.84 12.78
N PHE A 43 -13.33 -19.59 11.70
CA PHE A 43 -13.35 -19.09 10.34
C PHE A 43 -14.75 -19.20 9.74
N LEU A 44 -15.07 -18.29 8.83
CA LEU A 44 -16.26 -18.31 7.99
C LEU A 44 -15.81 -18.34 6.53
N CYS A 45 -16.09 -19.43 5.84
CA CYS A 45 -15.75 -19.54 4.43
C CYS A 45 -16.66 -18.64 3.59
N LYS A 46 -16.09 -17.81 2.70
CA LYS A 46 -16.91 -16.93 1.83
C LYS A 46 -17.59 -17.69 0.69
N LYS A 47 -17.07 -18.85 0.28
CA LYS A 47 -17.70 -19.70 -0.76
C LYS A 47 -18.95 -20.40 -0.25
N CYS A 48 -18.84 -21.14 0.86
CA CYS A 48 -19.98 -21.91 1.39
C CYS A 48 -20.74 -21.23 2.54
N LYS A 49 -20.26 -20.11 3.06
CA LYS A 49 -20.84 -19.34 4.19
C LYS A 49 -21.03 -20.16 5.47
N LYS A 50 -20.35 -21.29 5.60
CA LYS A 50 -20.36 -22.12 6.82
C LYS A 50 -19.20 -21.74 7.72
N ALA A 51 -19.47 -21.65 9.01
CA ALA A 51 -18.47 -21.39 10.03
C ALA A 51 -17.85 -22.72 10.50
N PHE A 52 -16.53 -22.74 10.63
CA PHE A 52 -15.78 -23.89 11.12
C PHE A 52 -14.71 -23.42 12.11
N ARG A 53 -14.23 -24.34 12.94
CA ARG A 53 -13.20 -24.07 13.96
C ARG A 53 -11.96 -24.86 13.61
N LYS A 54 -10.80 -24.25 13.81
CA LYS A 54 -9.52 -24.89 13.62
C LYS A 54 -8.55 -24.43 14.71
N ASP A 55 -7.76 -25.37 15.20
CA ASP A 55 -6.74 -25.11 16.21
C ASP A 55 -5.41 -24.80 15.54
N ALA A 56 -4.84 -23.63 15.86
CA ALA A 56 -3.60 -23.12 15.28
C ALA A 56 -2.33 -23.86 15.78
N ARG A 57 -2.47 -24.83 16.69
CA ARG A 57 -1.34 -25.63 17.21
C ARG A 57 -0.99 -26.83 16.32
N GLU A 58 -1.98 -27.36 15.64
CA GLU A 58 -1.88 -28.57 14.81
C GLU A 58 -2.29 -28.18 13.38
N MET A 59 -1.49 -27.32 12.75
CA MET A 59 -1.67 -26.97 11.34
C MET A 59 -1.00 -28.04 10.49
N GLU A 60 -1.82 -28.94 9.92
CA GLU A 60 -1.41 -29.92 8.91
C GLU A 60 -1.85 -29.43 7.53
N GLU A 61 -1.25 -29.98 6.46
CA GLU A 61 -1.53 -29.59 5.05
C GLU A 61 -3.02 -29.80 4.69
N SER A 62 -3.70 -30.75 5.36
CA SER A 62 -5.14 -30.97 5.23
C SER A 62 -6.00 -29.79 5.71
N ASP A 63 -5.45 -28.93 6.56
CA ASP A 63 -6.16 -27.81 7.18
C ASP A 63 -6.15 -26.54 6.34
N GLU A 64 -5.52 -26.58 5.17
CA GLU A 64 -5.55 -25.47 4.22
C GLU A 64 -6.89 -25.35 3.49
N TYR A 65 -7.75 -26.36 3.64
CA TYR A 65 -9.03 -26.49 2.95
C TYR A 65 -10.22 -26.34 3.90
N CYS A 66 -11.29 -25.73 3.40
CA CYS A 66 -12.54 -25.67 4.13
C CYS A 66 -13.20 -27.06 4.18
N PRO A 67 -13.56 -27.61 5.35
CA PRO A 67 -14.13 -28.97 5.50
C PRO A 67 -15.54 -29.14 4.90
N HIS A 68 -16.08 -28.10 4.27
CA HIS A 68 -17.43 -28.09 3.72
C HIS A 68 -17.50 -27.95 2.21
N CYS A 69 -16.45 -27.44 1.56
CA CYS A 69 -16.47 -27.12 0.13
C CYS A 69 -15.10 -27.21 -0.52
N ASP A 70 -14.12 -27.77 0.18
CA ASP A 70 -12.73 -27.97 -0.26
C ASP A 70 -12.08 -26.69 -0.80
N ASN A 71 -12.52 -25.56 -0.26
CA ASN A 71 -11.96 -24.28 -0.66
C ASN A 71 -10.60 -24.07 0.02
N HIS A 72 -9.54 -24.00 -0.77
CA HIS A 72 -8.21 -23.62 -0.30
C HIS A 72 -8.21 -22.17 0.17
N PHE A 73 -8.02 -21.96 1.48
CA PHE A 73 -8.11 -20.63 2.09
C PHE A 73 -6.76 -20.08 2.54
N VAL A 74 -5.72 -20.91 2.59
CA VAL A 74 -4.33 -20.50 2.85
C VAL A 74 -3.67 -20.16 1.52
N VAL A 75 -3.90 -18.94 1.03
CA VAL A 75 -3.37 -18.46 -0.26
C VAL A 75 -2.47 -17.25 -0.04
N ASP A 76 -1.42 -17.11 -0.85
CA ASP A 76 -0.53 -15.96 -0.84
C ASP A 76 -1.30 -14.64 -0.88
N ALA A 77 -1.05 -13.78 0.11
CA ALA A 77 -1.75 -12.52 0.24
C ALA A 77 -1.42 -11.58 -0.94
N LYS A 78 -2.46 -11.16 -1.68
CA LYS A 78 -2.34 -10.13 -2.72
C LYS A 78 -2.58 -8.77 -2.10
N GLU A 79 -1.48 -8.04 -1.88
CA GLU A 79 -1.50 -6.66 -1.43
C GLU A 79 -1.75 -5.69 -2.60
N PRO A 80 -2.45 -4.57 -2.36
CA PRO A 80 -2.64 -3.54 -3.37
C PRO A 80 -1.29 -2.87 -3.68
N LYS A 81 -0.73 -3.15 -4.86
CA LYS A 81 0.48 -2.45 -5.35
C LYS A 81 0.06 -1.07 -5.83
N ALA A 82 0.50 -0.02 -5.13
CA ALA A 82 0.37 1.35 -5.60
C ALA A 82 1.21 1.54 -6.87
N MET A 83 0.59 1.41 -8.04
CA MET A 83 1.21 1.81 -9.30
C MET A 83 1.07 3.32 -9.43
N ILE A 84 2.20 4.03 -9.47
CA ILE A 84 2.23 5.45 -9.83
C ILE A 84 2.02 5.50 -11.35
N GLY A 85 0.78 5.78 -11.76
CA GLY A 85 0.46 6.04 -13.16
C GLY A 85 0.98 7.44 -13.49
N VAL A 86 1.98 7.53 -14.36
CA VAL A 86 2.34 8.83 -14.92
C VAL A 86 1.41 9.07 -16.11
N GLU A 87 0.34 9.81 -15.86
CA GLU A 87 -0.60 10.22 -16.89
C GLU A 87 0.09 11.24 -17.80
N GLY A 88 0.65 10.78 -18.92
CA GLY A 88 1.05 11.66 -20.01
C GLY A 88 -0.19 12.02 -20.82
N GLU A 89 -0.67 13.25 -20.68
CA GLU A 89 -1.62 13.82 -21.65
C GLU A 89 -0.96 13.91 -23.04
N ASP A 90 -1.76 14.22 -24.06
CA ASP A 90 -1.32 14.31 -25.47
C ASP A 90 0.01 15.09 -25.60
N ALA A 91 0.98 14.50 -26.29
CA ALA A 91 2.32 15.03 -26.54
C ALA A 91 2.34 16.45 -27.13
N ARG A 92 1.22 16.89 -27.74
CA ARG A 92 1.07 18.25 -28.27
C ARG A 92 0.72 19.30 -27.21
N VAL A 93 0.12 18.89 -26.10
CA VAL A 93 -0.34 19.77 -25.02
C VAL A 93 0.68 19.81 -23.89
N ASP A 94 1.27 18.66 -23.54
CA ASP A 94 2.30 18.57 -22.51
C ASP A 94 3.64 18.07 -23.05
N ASN A 95 4.56 19.01 -23.30
CA ASN A 95 5.90 18.73 -23.79
C ASN A 95 6.88 18.30 -22.68
N ARG A 96 6.45 18.18 -21.42
CA ARG A 96 7.33 17.86 -20.28
C ARG A 96 7.93 16.46 -20.34
N MET A 97 7.30 15.55 -21.08
CA MET A 97 7.71 14.14 -21.19
C MET A 97 8.50 13.83 -22.46
N LEU A 98 8.70 14.82 -23.35
CA LEU A 98 9.49 14.68 -24.57
C LEU A 98 10.89 15.24 -24.35
N LYS A 99 11.90 14.36 -24.50
CA LYS A 99 13.30 14.77 -24.51
C LYS A 99 13.66 15.24 -25.92
N ASP A 100 14.09 16.49 -26.06
CA ASP A 100 14.65 17.00 -27.33
C ASP A 100 16.16 16.70 -27.37
N ASP A 101 16.57 15.85 -28.31
CA ASP A 101 17.98 15.46 -28.50
C ASP A 101 18.85 16.56 -29.14
N ARG A 102 18.24 17.68 -29.57
CA ARG A 102 18.97 18.83 -30.15
C ARG A 102 19.52 19.76 -29.08
N GLU A 103 18.95 19.76 -27.89
CA GLU A 103 19.49 20.54 -26.78
C GLU A 103 20.73 19.86 -26.20
N LYS A 104 21.83 20.62 -26.12
CA LYS A 104 23.04 20.16 -25.43
C LYS A 104 22.70 19.90 -23.96
N GLU A 105 22.88 18.67 -23.52
CA GLU A 105 22.66 18.27 -22.12
C GLU A 105 23.45 19.23 -21.21
N ARG A 106 22.75 19.98 -20.37
CA ARG A 106 23.39 20.86 -19.39
C ARG A 106 23.99 19.97 -18.31
N ASP A 107 25.28 19.70 -18.45
CA ASP A 107 26.10 19.09 -17.42
C ASP A 107 25.97 19.90 -16.12
N GLY A 108 25.43 19.29 -15.06
CA GLY A 108 25.20 19.96 -13.76
C GLY A 108 23.76 19.96 -13.22
N ARG A 109 22.78 19.33 -13.90
CA ARG A 109 21.44 19.10 -13.31
C ARG A 109 21.35 17.82 -12.48
N SER A 110 22.45 17.11 -12.27
CA SER A 110 22.50 16.04 -11.27
C SER A 110 22.53 16.66 -9.88
N LEU A 111 21.77 16.09 -8.93
CA LEU A 111 21.79 16.56 -7.53
C LEU A 111 23.18 16.39 -6.87
N PHE A 112 24.07 15.63 -7.50
CA PHE A 112 25.40 15.28 -6.99
C PHE A 112 26.54 16.14 -7.57
N SER A 113 26.28 17.00 -8.56
CA SER A 113 27.30 17.88 -9.17
C SER A 113 26.77 19.30 -9.38
N ARG A 114 26.18 19.90 -8.33
CA ARG A 114 25.73 21.30 -8.35
C ARG A 114 26.91 22.20 -8.00
N ASP A 115 27.61 22.74 -8.99
CA ASP A 115 28.46 23.92 -8.79
C ASP A 115 27.55 25.14 -8.55
N THR A 116 27.56 25.65 -7.31
CA THR A 116 26.72 26.77 -6.87
C THR A 116 27.25 28.15 -7.27
N THR A 117 28.24 28.21 -8.16
CA THR A 117 28.98 29.44 -8.49
C THR A 117 28.28 30.30 -9.55
N ASP A 118 27.47 29.71 -10.44
CA ASP A 118 26.85 30.41 -11.57
C ASP A 118 25.51 31.12 -11.26
N ARG A 119 25.07 31.15 -10.00
CA ARG A 119 23.80 31.80 -9.65
C ARG A 119 23.84 32.69 -8.41
N VAL A 120 24.97 33.36 -8.20
CA VAL A 120 25.01 34.57 -7.38
C VAL A 120 24.96 35.76 -8.33
N GLU A 121 23.82 35.95 -9.01
CA GLU A 121 23.47 37.30 -9.43
C GLU A 121 23.37 38.12 -8.14
N ARG A 122 24.30 39.07 -7.99
CA ARG A 122 24.32 40.03 -6.90
C ARG A 122 22.97 40.75 -6.87
N PHE A 123 22.06 40.30 -6.01
CA PHE A 123 20.95 41.11 -5.56
C PHE A 123 21.55 42.26 -4.76
N ASP A 124 21.86 43.36 -5.43
CA ASP A 124 22.27 44.61 -4.80
C ASP A 124 21.10 45.13 -3.95
N TYR A 125 21.12 44.78 -2.67
CA TYR A 125 20.15 45.22 -1.65
C TYR A 125 20.20 46.73 -1.36
N SER A 126 21.08 47.49 -2.02
CA SER A 126 21.24 48.94 -1.85
C SER A 126 20.18 49.77 -2.58
N GLN A 127 19.40 49.19 -3.49
CA GLN A 127 18.35 49.91 -4.23
C GLN A 127 16.93 49.75 -3.62
N ALA A 128 16.75 48.90 -2.61
CA ALA A 128 15.41 48.59 -2.07
C ALA A 128 14.95 49.49 -0.90
N PHE A 129 15.84 50.28 -0.29
CA PHE A 129 15.48 51.23 0.77
C PHE A 129 15.83 52.65 0.34
N GLY A 130 14.82 53.37 -0.15
CA GLY A 130 14.88 54.80 -0.39
C GLY A 130 15.33 55.53 0.87
N ARG A 131 16.38 56.35 0.72
CA ARG A 131 16.71 57.39 1.71
C ARG A 131 15.54 58.37 1.77
N GLN A 132 15.17 58.73 3.00
CA GLN A 132 14.41 59.95 3.30
C GLN A 132 15.08 61.18 2.68
#